data_AF-A0A7V9FMD6-F1
#
_entry.id   AF-A0A7V9FMD6-F1
#
_cell.length_a   1.000
_cell.length_b   1.000
_cell.length_c   1.000
_cell.angle_alpha   90.00
_cell.angle_beta   90.00
_cell.angle_gamma   90.00
#
_symmetry.space_group_name_H-M   'P 1'
#
loop_
_entity.id
_entity.type
_entity.pdbx_description
1 polymer ?
#
loop_
_entity_poly.entity_id
_entity_poly.type
_entity_poly.pdbx_seq_one_letter_code
_entity_poly.pdbx_strand_id
1 'polypeptide(L)'
;MLERLEPLADADAALQISLDSNVPDRNDALRGPENFARVVAAVPELVARGIRVRIATTVEGQGAAELEGVCALHRSWGISDDDHVVRSVVRRGRAEVEGMGVVPGEHDILPELTLTADGAFLHPFAPTVRHGVTDLDLLVSRQIAPLEVPTAAFLRIVADQPVGADVVRNIR
;
A
#
# COMPACT_ATOMS: atom_id res chain seq x y z
N MET A 1 6.39 4.99 -20.38
CA MET A 1 5.56 4.13 -19.49
C MET A 1 4.65 4.97 -18.60
N LEU A 2 5.14 6.06 -18.00
CA LEU A 2 4.32 6.96 -17.17
C LEU A 2 3.15 7.63 -17.92
N GLU A 3 3.26 7.86 -19.24
CA GLU A 3 2.17 8.34 -20.10
C GLU A 3 0.91 7.46 -20.01
N ARG A 4 1.06 6.16 -19.76
CA ARG A 4 -0.10 5.25 -19.59
C ARG A 4 -0.93 5.55 -18.34
N LEU A 5 -0.40 6.36 -17.43
CA LEU A 5 -1.04 6.78 -16.19
C LEU A 5 -1.71 8.15 -16.33
N GLU A 6 -1.58 8.85 -17.47
CA GLU A 6 -2.25 10.13 -17.72
C GLU A 6 -3.77 10.10 -17.47
N PRO A 7 -4.51 9.01 -17.77
CA PRO A 7 -5.93 8.95 -17.42
C PRO A 7 -6.23 9.07 -15.92
N LEU A 8 -5.24 8.91 -15.03
CA LEU A 8 -5.41 9.08 -13.58
C LEU A 8 -5.38 10.56 -13.15
N ALA A 9 -4.92 11.48 -14.00
CA ALA A 9 -4.85 12.91 -13.65
C ALA A 9 -6.25 13.52 -13.42
N ASP A 10 -7.26 13.06 -14.17
CA ASP A 10 -8.64 13.51 -14.06
C ASP A 10 -9.53 12.55 -13.23
N ALA A 11 -8.94 11.48 -12.68
CA ALA A 11 -9.68 10.51 -11.88
C ALA A 11 -9.68 10.89 -10.40
N ASP A 12 -10.75 10.55 -9.69
CA ASP A 12 -10.76 10.54 -8.22
C ASP A 12 -10.01 9.29 -7.71
N ALA A 13 -8.71 9.25 -8.01
CA ALA A 13 -7.82 8.15 -7.71
C ALA A 13 -6.43 8.67 -7.33
N ALA A 14 -5.72 7.90 -6.52
CA ALA A 14 -4.34 8.17 -6.15
C ALA A 14 -3.45 6.99 -6.51
N LEU A 15 -2.26 7.29 -7.05
CA LEU A 15 -1.21 6.31 -7.25
C LEU A 15 -0.36 6.20 -5.97
N GLN A 16 -0.51 5.09 -5.26
CA GLN A 16 0.31 4.82 -4.08
C GLN A 16 1.65 4.19 -4.47
N ILE A 17 2.75 4.82 -4.04
CA ILE A 17 4.12 4.38 -4.31
C ILE A 17 4.80 4.05 -2.98
N SER A 18 5.44 2.88 -2.93
CA SER A 18 6.17 2.44 -1.75
C SER A 18 7.52 3.16 -1.63
N LEU A 19 7.81 3.70 -0.44
CA LEU A 19 9.09 4.31 -0.07
C LEU A 19 9.27 4.18 1.45
N ASP A 20 10.24 3.39 1.89
CA ASP A 20 10.39 3.03 3.31
C ASP A 20 11.45 3.85 4.04
N SER A 21 12.28 4.57 3.28
CA SER A 21 13.43 5.31 3.79
C SER A 21 13.85 6.38 2.80
N ASN A 22 14.30 7.53 3.30
CA ASN A 22 14.96 8.57 2.50
C ASN A 22 16.45 8.26 2.22
N VAL A 23 16.99 7.21 2.83
CA VAL A 23 18.33 6.67 2.58
C VAL A 23 18.24 5.54 1.53
N PRO A 24 18.95 5.64 0.39
CA PRO A 24 18.85 4.69 -0.72
C PRO A 24 19.09 3.22 -0.31
N ASP A 25 20.24 2.94 0.31
CA ASP A 25 20.63 1.56 0.65
C ASP A 25 19.64 0.89 1.61
N ARG A 26 19.11 1.68 2.56
CA ARG A 26 18.09 1.20 3.51
C ARG A 26 16.76 0.91 2.82
N ASN A 27 16.32 1.78 1.91
CA ASN A 27 15.09 1.56 1.16
C ASN A 27 15.20 0.31 0.28
N ASP A 28 16.31 0.20 -0.45
CA ASP A 28 16.51 -0.87 -1.43
C ASP A 28 16.74 -2.23 -0.77
N ALA A 29 17.26 -2.27 0.47
CA ALA A 29 17.30 -3.49 1.27
C ALA A 29 15.92 -4.12 1.48
N LEU A 30 14.86 -3.31 1.54
CA LEU A 30 13.48 -3.76 1.75
C LEU A 30 12.68 -3.87 0.45
N ARG A 31 12.85 -2.90 -0.46
CA ARG A 31 12.05 -2.75 -1.69
C ARG A 31 12.70 -3.34 -2.93
N GLY A 32 13.94 -3.79 -2.82
CA GLY A 32 14.74 -4.34 -3.89
C GLY A 32 15.64 -3.30 -4.55
N PRO A 33 16.64 -3.77 -5.32
CA PRO A 33 17.65 -2.90 -5.93
C PRO A 33 17.05 -1.84 -6.85
N GLU A 34 17.63 -0.64 -6.79
CA GLU A 34 17.27 0.53 -7.61
C GLU A 34 15.87 1.11 -7.36
N ASN A 35 15.15 0.61 -6.36
CA ASN A 35 13.80 1.09 -6.06
C ASN A 35 13.83 2.58 -5.73
N PHE A 36 14.72 3.01 -4.84
CA PHE A 36 14.82 4.40 -4.41
C PHE A 36 15.07 5.35 -5.58
N ALA A 37 16.05 5.03 -6.44
CA ALA A 37 16.38 5.84 -7.60
C ALA A 37 15.19 5.98 -8.56
N ARG A 38 14.43 4.89 -8.77
CA ARG A 38 13.22 4.92 -9.61
C ARG A 38 12.12 5.79 -9.00
N VAL A 39 11.91 5.71 -7.68
CA VAL A 39 10.93 6.53 -6.97
C VAL A 39 11.27 8.01 -7.07
N VAL A 40 12.51 8.39 -6.72
CA VAL A 40 12.98 9.78 -6.77
C VAL A 40 12.88 10.39 -8.17
N ALA A 41 13.09 9.59 -9.21
CA ALA A 41 12.93 10.04 -10.59
C ALA A 41 11.46 10.16 -11.02
N ALA A 42 10.62 9.17 -10.69
CA ALA A 42 9.26 9.08 -11.22
C ALA A 42 8.25 9.95 -10.48
N VAL A 43 8.36 10.09 -9.15
CA VAL A 43 7.36 10.79 -8.34
C VAL A 43 7.20 12.27 -8.74
N PRO A 44 8.29 13.07 -8.89
CA PRO A 44 8.15 14.45 -9.35
C PRO A 44 7.49 14.57 -10.72
N GLU A 45 7.78 13.64 -11.63
CA GLU A 45 7.18 13.64 -12.97
C GLU A 45 5.68 13.34 -12.92
N LEU A 46 5.26 12.39 -12.08
CA LEU A 46 3.85 12.06 -11.87
C LEU A 46 3.08 13.26 -11.29
N VAL A 47 3.65 13.92 -10.28
CA VAL A 47 3.03 15.12 -9.68
C VAL A 47 2.94 16.25 -10.72
N ALA A 48 3.99 16.48 -11.51
CA ALA A 48 3.98 17.50 -12.56
C ALA A 48 2.92 17.24 -13.66
N ARG A 49 2.52 15.98 -13.85
CA ARG A 49 1.44 15.55 -14.75
C ARG A 49 0.04 15.68 -14.12
N GLY A 50 -0.06 16.17 -12.89
CA GLY A 50 -1.34 16.30 -12.17
C GLY A 50 -1.85 14.99 -11.57
N ILE A 51 -1.06 13.91 -11.58
CA ILE A 51 -1.47 12.64 -10.99
C ILE A 51 -1.27 12.73 -9.47
N ARG A 52 -2.34 12.48 -8.71
CA ARG A 52 -2.26 12.43 -7.24
C ARG A 52 -1.41 11.23 -6.82
N VAL A 53 -0.31 11.49 -6.11
CA VAL A 53 0.60 10.46 -5.60
C VAL A 53 0.47 10.36 -4.08
N ARG A 54 0.44 9.13 -3.57
CA ARG A 54 0.55 8.83 -2.14
C ARG A 54 1.83 8.07 -1.86
N ILE A 55 2.49 8.37 -0.76
CA ILE A 55 3.66 7.62 -0.30
C ILE A 55 3.21 6.61 0.74
N ALA A 56 3.58 5.34 0.55
CA ALA A 56 3.37 4.29 1.54
C ALA A 56 4.71 3.85 2.14
N THR A 57 4.85 4.02 3.45
CA THR A 57 6.04 3.64 4.21
C THR A 57 5.69 2.46 5.11
N THR A 58 6.44 1.38 4.97
CA THR A 58 6.35 0.24 5.87
C THR A 58 7.42 0.32 6.94
N VAL A 59 7.00 0.26 8.21
CA VAL A 59 7.90 0.38 9.36
C VAL A 59 8.14 -0.95 10.08
N GLU A 60 9.40 -1.14 10.45
CA GLU A 60 9.93 -2.19 11.31
C GLU A 60 10.87 -1.53 12.35
N GLY A 61 10.28 -0.71 13.22
CA GLY A 61 11.03 -0.05 14.31
C GLY A 61 11.77 1.23 13.91
N GLN A 62 11.45 1.85 12.76
CA GLN A 62 11.95 3.19 12.42
C GLN A 62 11.69 4.19 13.54
N GLY A 63 12.70 4.99 13.88
CA GLY A 63 12.55 6.09 14.82
C GLY A 63 11.85 7.31 14.20
N ALA A 64 11.35 8.22 15.04
CA ALA A 64 10.68 9.45 14.58
C ALA A 64 11.53 10.29 13.61
N ALA A 65 12.85 10.35 13.82
CA ALA A 65 13.78 11.07 12.94
C ALA A 65 13.89 10.45 11.53
N GLU A 66 13.74 9.13 11.43
CA GLU A 66 13.81 8.42 10.15
C GLU A 66 12.53 8.64 9.34
N LEU A 67 11.38 8.62 10.02
CA LEU A 67 10.10 8.98 9.41
C LEU A 67 10.09 10.45 8.96
N GLU A 68 10.64 11.37 9.75
CA GLU A 68 10.74 12.79 9.35
C GLU A 68 11.56 12.97 8.07
N GLY A 69 12.59 12.13 7.85
CA GLY A 69 13.36 12.13 6.61
C GLY A 69 12.52 11.79 5.38
N VAL A 70 11.61 10.81 5.51
CA VAL A 70 10.65 10.48 4.45
C VAL A 70 9.63 11.61 4.28
N CYS A 71 9.16 12.20 5.38
CA CYS A 71 8.24 13.33 5.36
C CYS A 71 8.80 14.53 4.59
N ALA A 72 10.03 14.92 4.92
CA ALA A 72 10.72 16.00 4.24
C ALA A 72 10.87 15.74 2.73
N LEU A 73 11.14 14.49 2.34
CA LEU A 73 11.32 14.12 0.94
C LEU A 73 10.02 14.22 0.15
N HIS A 74 8.90 13.65 0.61
CA HIS A 74 7.65 13.73 -0.13
C HIS A 74 7.07 15.15 -0.18
N ARG A 75 7.25 15.94 0.89
CA ARG A 75 6.88 17.36 0.91
C ARG A 75 7.66 18.15 -0.16
N SER A 76 8.93 17.80 -0.40
CA SER A 76 9.74 18.43 -1.45
C SER A 76 9.21 18.18 -2.87
N TRP A 77 8.40 17.13 -3.06
CA TRP A 77 7.71 16.83 -4.31
C TRP A 77 6.30 17.44 -4.39
N GLY A 78 5.86 18.16 -3.35
CA GLY A 78 4.52 18.74 -3.28
C GLY A 78 3.43 17.77 -2.78
N ILE A 79 3.81 16.65 -2.17
CA ILE A 79 2.86 15.68 -1.60
C ILE A 79 2.57 16.04 -0.13
N SER A 80 1.30 16.17 0.22
CA SER A 80 0.82 16.46 1.59
C SER A 80 1.04 15.27 2.53
N ASP A 81 1.15 15.53 3.83
CA ASP A 81 1.22 14.50 4.89
C ASP A 81 -0.04 13.62 4.91
N ASP A 82 -1.20 14.13 4.48
CA ASP A 82 -2.44 13.33 4.35
C ASP A 82 -2.32 12.22 3.27
N ASP A 83 -1.39 12.41 2.34
CA ASP A 83 -1.05 11.48 1.29
C ASP A 83 0.20 10.63 1.64
N HIS A 84 0.66 10.69 2.90
CA HIS A 84 1.65 9.77 3.47
C HIS A 84 0.98 8.75 4.39
N VAL A 85 1.08 7.48 4.02
CA VAL A 85 0.51 6.35 4.76
C VAL A 85 1.65 5.55 5.37
N VAL A 86 1.67 5.47 6.71
CA VAL A 86 2.64 4.67 7.45
C VAL A 86 1.93 3.41 7.97
N ARG A 87 2.53 2.23 7.76
CA ARG A 87 1.98 0.95 8.22
C ARG A 87 3.08 0.06 8.77
N SER A 88 2.81 -0.68 9.84
CA SER A 88 3.75 -1.69 10.35
C SER A 88 3.86 -2.89 9.41
N VAL A 89 5.03 -3.54 9.37
CA VAL A 89 5.18 -4.84 8.69
C VAL A 89 4.25 -5.85 9.37
N VAL A 90 3.30 -6.41 8.62
CA VAL A 90 2.42 -7.48 9.10
C VAL A 90 3.17 -8.82 9.00
N ARG A 91 3.09 -9.66 10.03
CA ARG A 91 3.67 -11.00 10.09
C ARG A 91 2.93 -11.97 9.15
N ARG A 92 3.15 -11.85 7.84
CA ARG A 92 2.63 -12.75 6.80
C ARG A 92 3.60 -12.85 5.62
N GLY A 93 3.40 -13.85 4.76
CA GLY A 93 4.25 -14.05 3.60
C GLY A 93 5.70 -14.28 3.99
N ARG A 94 6.61 -13.52 3.38
CA ARG A 94 8.04 -13.54 3.72
C ARG A 94 8.30 -13.13 5.16
N ALA A 95 7.59 -12.14 5.71
CA ALA A 95 7.82 -11.68 7.07
C ALA A 95 7.57 -12.79 8.10
N GLU A 96 6.57 -13.64 7.87
CA GLU A 96 6.34 -14.82 8.73
C GLU A 96 7.46 -15.85 8.62
N VAL A 97 7.96 -16.13 7.41
CA VAL A 97 9.08 -17.06 7.17
C VAL A 97 10.36 -16.59 7.88
N GLU A 98 10.60 -15.28 7.90
CA GLU A 98 11.78 -14.66 8.55
C GLU A 98 11.55 -14.36 10.05
N GLY A 99 10.38 -14.69 10.61
CA GLY A 99 10.06 -14.43 12.03
C GLY A 99 9.88 -12.94 12.39
N MET A 100 9.60 -12.10 11.40
CA MET A 100 9.47 -10.65 11.48
C MET A 100 8.00 -10.21 11.54
N GLY A 101 7.78 -8.90 11.76
CA GLY A 101 6.46 -8.27 11.67
C GLY A 101 5.54 -8.49 12.89
N VAL A 102 4.49 -7.68 12.91
CA VAL A 102 3.44 -7.68 13.94
C VAL A 102 2.28 -8.60 13.54
N VAL A 103 1.73 -9.31 14.51
CA VAL A 103 0.48 -10.06 14.29
C VAL A 103 -0.67 -9.05 14.40
N PRO A 104 -1.48 -8.86 13.35
CA PRO A 104 -2.58 -7.92 13.38
C PRO A 104 -3.68 -8.45 14.31
N GLY A 105 -4.23 -7.58 15.15
CA GLY A 105 -5.45 -7.83 15.91
C GLY A 105 -6.70 -7.72 15.04
N GLU A 106 -7.85 -8.09 15.60
CA GLU A 106 -9.15 -8.10 14.91
C GLU A 106 -9.57 -6.73 14.36
N HIS A 107 -9.03 -5.64 14.90
CA HIS A 107 -9.36 -4.27 14.50
C HIS A 107 -8.30 -3.62 13.61
N ASP A 108 -7.16 -4.29 13.37
CA ASP A 108 -6.05 -3.78 12.57
C ASP A 108 -6.24 -4.07 11.07
N ILE A 109 -7.20 -4.94 10.72
CA ILE A 109 -7.50 -5.31 9.34
C ILE A 109 -8.74 -4.54 8.89
N LEU A 110 -8.50 -3.38 8.28
CA LEU A 110 -9.56 -2.56 7.71
C LEU A 110 -9.87 -3.05 6.29
N PRO A 111 -11.14 -3.35 5.95
CA PRO A 111 -11.46 -3.86 4.63
C PRO A 111 -11.08 -2.88 3.50
N GLU A 112 -10.17 -3.30 2.64
CA GLU A 112 -9.68 -2.57 1.48
C GLU A 112 -9.70 -3.54 0.28
N LEU A 113 -10.74 -3.46 -0.55
CA LEU A 113 -10.89 -4.36 -1.72
C LEU A 113 -9.64 -4.27 -2.60
N THR A 114 -8.87 -5.35 -2.63
CA THR A 114 -7.59 -5.41 -3.32
C THR A 114 -7.68 -6.38 -4.48
N LEU A 115 -7.45 -5.89 -5.70
CA LEU A 115 -7.44 -6.73 -6.90
C LEU A 115 -6.00 -7.03 -7.31
N THR A 116 -5.69 -8.30 -7.53
CA THR A 116 -4.44 -8.77 -8.12
C THR A 116 -4.73 -9.71 -9.28
N ALA A 117 -3.69 -10.17 -9.98
CA ALA A 117 -3.85 -11.21 -11.00
C ALA A 117 -4.40 -12.54 -10.43
N ASP A 118 -4.24 -12.78 -9.13
CA ASP A 118 -4.67 -14.02 -8.46
C ASP A 118 -6.12 -13.96 -7.96
N GLY A 119 -6.70 -12.76 -7.84
CA GLY A 119 -8.06 -12.57 -7.37
C GLY A 119 -8.31 -11.25 -6.66
N ALA A 120 -9.49 -11.15 -6.06
CA ALA A 120 -9.92 -10.06 -5.19
C ALA A 120 -9.78 -10.48 -3.72
N PHE A 121 -9.15 -9.64 -2.92
CA PHE A 121 -8.83 -9.89 -1.52
C PHE A 121 -9.42 -8.79 -0.63
N LEU A 122 -9.59 -9.13 0.65
CA LEU A 122 -10.17 -8.24 1.66
C LEU A 122 -9.24 -7.09 2.04
N HIS A 123 -7.94 -7.20 1.80
CA HIS A 123 -6.92 -6.24 2.25
C HIS A 123 -5.64 -6.27 1.40
N PRO A 124 -4.90 -5.17 1.21
CA PRO A 124 -3.67 -5.14 0.41
C PRO A 124 -2.50 -5.98 0.92
N PHE A 125 -2.48 -6.40 2.19
CA PHE A 125 -1.43 -7.31 2.69
C PHE A 125 -1.85 -8.80 2.57
N ALA A 126 -3.00 -9.09 1.95
CA ALA A 126 -3.52 -10.44 1.68
C ALA A 126 -2.84 -11.26 0.60
N PRO A 127 -2.50 -10.72 -0.58
CA PRO A 127 -1.91 -11.51 -1.65
C PRO A 127 -0.42 -11.77 -1.39
N THR A 128 -0.08 -12.32 -0.21
CA THR A 128 1.26 -12.76 0.13
C THR A 128 1.54 -14.15 -0.45
N VAL A 129 2.82 -14.46 -0.65
CA VAL A 129 3.24 -15.78 -1.16
C VAL A 129 4.06 -16.49 -0.07
N ARG A 130 3.65 -17.71 0.28
CA ARG A 130 4.41 -18.63 1.14
C ARG A 130 4.68 -19.92 0.38
N HIS A 131 5.92 -20.39 0.43
CA HIS A 131 6.34 -21.63 -0.25
C HIS A 131 5.97 -21.68 -1.75
N GLY A 132 5.98 -20.54 -2.44
CA GLY A 132 5.63 -20.43 -3.86
C GLY A 132 4.14 -20.45 -4.18
N VAL A 133 3.27 -20.37 -3.17
CA VAL A 133 1.81 -20.36 -3.32
C VAL A 133 1.23 -19.09 -2.69
N THR A 134 0.29 -18.45 -3.38
CA THR A 134 -0.45 -17.29 -2.84
C THR A 134 -1.35 -17.71 -1.69
N ASP A 135 -1.30 -16.96 -0.59
CA ASP A 135 -2.18 -17.12 0.57
C ASP A 135 -3.62 -16.75 0.18
N LEU A 136 -4.60 -17.58 0.56
CA LEU A 136 -6.01 -17.44 0.17
C LEU A 136 -6.94 -17.18 1.36
N ASP A 137 -6.41 -16.98 2.55
CA ASP A 137 -7.15 -16.79 3.81
C ASP A 137 -8.05 -15.55 3.81
N LEU A 138 -7.68 -14.51 3.06
CA LEU A 138 -8.47 -13.28 2.88
C LEU A 138 -8.99 -13.09 1.44
N LEU A 139 -9.10 -14.17 0.67
CA LEU A 139 -9.65 -14.13 -0.68
C LEU A 139 -11.17 -13.90 -0.64
N VAL A 140 -11.62 -12.83 -1.29
CA VAL A 140 -13.04 -12.48 -1.45
C VAL A 140 -13.62 -13.14 -2.71
N SER A 141 -12.86 -13.16 -3.80
CA SER A 141 -13.28 -13.75 -5.08
C SER A 141 -12.05 -14.13 -5.91
N ARG A 142 -12.13 -15.24 -6.67
CA ARG A 142 -11.13 -15.55 -7.70
C ARG A 142 -11.32 -14.72 -8.99
N GLN A 143 -12.45 -14.03 -9.11
CA GLN A 143 -12.76 -13.19 -10.27
C GLN A 143 -12.41 -11.74 -9.99
N ILE A 144 -11.68 -11.13 -10.93
CA ILE A 144 -11.39 -9.68 -10.96
C ILE A 144 -12.17 -8.95 -12.06
N ALA A 145 -12.83 -9.70 -12.94
CA ALA A 145 -13.68 -9.18 -14.00
C ALA A 145 -14.90 -10.12 -14.21
N PRO A 146 -16.10 -9.57 -14.45
CA PRO A 146 -16.41 -8.14 -14.41
C PRO A 146 -16.39 -7.62 -12.95
N LEU A 147 -16.07 -6.33 -12.75
CA LEU A 147 -15.71 -5.76 -11.43
C LEU A 147 -16.87 -5.83 -10.41
N GLU A 148 -18.10 -5.93 -10.89
CA GLU A 148 -19.31 -6.05 -10.09
C GLU A 148 -19.30 -7.31 -9.25
N VAL A 149 -18.67 -8.41 -9.70
CA VAL A 149 -18.63 -9.67 -8.96
C VAL A 149 -17.81 -9.56 -7.67
N PRO A 150 -16.51 -9.20 -7.71
CA PRO A 150 -15.73 -9.03 -6.49
C PRO A 150 -16.26 -7.88 -5.62
N THR A 151 -16.78 -6.81 -6.22
CA THR A 151 -17.36 -5.68 -5.47
C THR A 151 -18.60 -6.10 -4.68
N ALA A 152 -19.53 -6.83 -5.30
CA ALA A 152 -20.73 -7.31 -4.60
C ALA A 152 -20.42 -8.35 -3.52
N ALA A 153 -19.35 -9.14 -3.68
CA ALA A 153 -18.86 -10.03 -2.62
C ALA A 153 -18.26 -9.24 -1.45
N PHE A 154 -17.41 -8.25 -1.74
CA PHE A 154 -16.81 -7.38 -0.74
C PHE A 154 -17.86 -6.60 0.06
N LEU A 155 -18.83 -5.98 -0.61
CA LEU A 155 -19.89 -5.20 0.03
C LEU A 155 -20.75 -6.02 1.00
N ARG A 156 -20.91 -7.32 0.76
CA ARG A 156 -21.59 -8.23 1.70
C ARG A 156 -20.78 -8.50 2.96
N ILE A 157 -19.45 -8.49 2.88
CA ILE A 157 -18.55 -8.69 4.03
C ILE A 157 -18.57 -7.44 4.94
N VAL A 158 -18.65 -6.25 4.34
CA VAL A 158 -18.53 -4.97 5.06
C VAL A 158 -19.88 -4.31 5.36
N ALA A 159 -21.01 -5.00 5.10
CA ALA A 159 -22.34 -4.41 5.12
C ALA A 159 -22.71 -3.69 6.44
N ASP A 160 -22.19 -4.17 7.57
CA ASP A 160 -22.47 -3.61 8.90
C ASP A 160 -21.41 -2.58 9.37
N GLN A 161 -20.47 -2.20 8.50
CA GLN A 161 -19.42 -1.24 8.83
C GLN A 161 -19.80 0.18 8.36
N PRO A 162 -19.79 1.19 9.24
CA PRO A 162 -20.10 2.55 8.83
C PRO A 162 -19.00 3.11 7.92
N VAL A 163 -19.41 3.78 6.84
CA VAL A 163 -18.51 4.44 5.88
C VAL A 163 -17.60 5.41 6.63
N GLY A 164 -16.29 5.31 6.39
CA GLY A 164 -15.28 6.22 6.96
C GLY A 164 -14.82 5.87 8.38
N ALA A 165 -15.27 4.75 8.97
CA ALA A 165 -14.77 4.27 10.26
C ALA A 165 -13.26 3.92 10.22
N ASP A 166 -12.74 3.65 9.04
CA ASP A 166 -11.36 3.21 8.80
C ASP A 166 -10.34 4.33 9.04
N VAL A 167 -10.72 5.59 8.79
CA VAL A 167 -9.83 6.76 8.94
C VAL A 167 -9.42 6.98 10.40
N VAL A 168 -10.28 6.59 11.34
CA VAL A 168 -10.01 6.68 12.79
C VAL A 168 -9.14 5.51 13.28
N ARG A 169 -9.08 4.42 12.52
CA ARG A 169 -8.44 3.14 12.89
C ARG A 169 -7.11 2.89 12.21
N ASN A 170 -6.66 3.79 11.34
CA ASN A 170 -5.35 3.66 10.70
C ASN A 170 -4.27 3.49 11.79
N ILE A 171 -3.60 2.34 11.71
CA ILE A 171 -2.51 1.89 12.56
C ILE A 171 -1.56 3.07 12.80
N ARG A 172 -1.50 3.52 14.06
CA ARG A 172 -0.45 4.42 14.55
C ARG A 172 0.75 3.61 14.99
#